data_AF-A0A4P6JHP8-F1
#
_entry.id   AF-A0A4P6JHP8-F1
#
_cell.length_a   1.000
_cell.length_b   1.000
_cell.length_c   1.000
_cell.angle_alpha   90.00
_cell.angle_beta   90.00
_cell.angle_gamma   90.00
#
_symmetry.space_group_name_H-M   'P 1'
#
loop_
_entity.id
_entity.type
_entity.pdbx_description
1 polymer ?
#
loop_
_entity_poly.entity_id
_entity_poly.type
_entity_poly.pdbx_seq_one_letter_code
_entity_poly.pdbx_strand_id
1 'polypeptide(L)'
;MEKGENILAHGVRGRRKQQGGSMKQERRVPSLTELTEEQRTEAYRRYEVVKECVEEGVPQTEVAREYGVPLSTLQRWVHQYREDGLCGLARQPRADRGTRRNLSEEVVKVIEGLALRKPRRSMATIHRQVSAIALTQDGKNPAMRRCIES
;
A
#
# COMPACT_ATOMS: atom_id res chain seq x y z
N MET A 1 -35.55 54.41 4.65
CA MET A 1 -36.50 53.28 4.55
C MET A 1 -35.65 52.04 4.32
N GLU A 2 -35.05 51.54 5.40
CA GLU A 2 -35.56 50.36 6.13
C GLU A 2 -35.65 49.16 5.17
N LYS A 3 -34.80 48.14 5.31
CA LYS A 3 -34.77 47.30 6.51
C LYS A 3 -33.36 46.89 6.91
N GLY A 4 -33.03 47.15 8.17
CA GLY A 4 -32.14 46.29 8.93
C GLY A 4 -32.93 45.15 9.58
N GLU A 5 -32.18 44.35 10.32
CA GLU A 5 -32.57 43.27 11.25
C GLU A 5 -32.67 41.84 10.67
N ASN A 6 -32.21 40.77 11.32
CA ASN A 6 -31.32 40.53 12.46
C ASN A 6 -31.22 38.98 12.63
N ILE A 7 -30.22 38.51 13.37
CA ILE A 7 -30.17 37.28 14.22
C ILE A 7 -29.75 35.92 13.62
N LEU A 8 -28.56 35.51 14.11
CA LEU A 8 -28.08 34.20 14.57
C LEU A 8 -28.75 32.91 14.10
N ALA A 9 -27.91 31.98 13.62
CA ALA A 9 -28.02 30.57 13.99
C ALA A 9 -26.68 29.82 13.86
N HIS A 10 -26.18 29.41 15.03
CA HIS A 10 -25.39 28.20 15.30
C HIS A 10 -23.94 28.10 14.81
N GLY A 11 -23.05 28.29 15.79
CA GLY A 11 -21.78 27.55 15.83
C GLY A 11 -22.00 26.04 15.96
N VAL A 12 -20.93 25.37 16.37
CA VAL A 12 -20.83 23.93 16.68
C VAL A 12 -20.36 23.05 15.51
N ARG A 13 -19.04 23.06 15.27
CA ARG A 13 -18.15 22.00 15.78
C ARG A 13 -16.74 22.16 15.24
N GLY A 14 -15.82 22.53 16.13
CA GLY A 14 -14.41 22.23 15.95
C GLY A 14 -14.26 20.75 15.63
N ARG A 15 -13.66 20.45 14.48
CA ARG A 15 -13.30 19.09 14.09
C ARG A 15 -12.18 18.67 15.03
N ARG A 16 -12.59 18.05 16.15
CA ARG A 16 -11.73 17.47 17.17
C ARG A 16 -10.64 16.65 16.50
N LYS A 17 -9.42 16.83 17.02
CA LYS A 17 -8.29 15.94 16.86
C LYS A 17 -8.77 14.49 16.97
N GLN A 18 -8.61 13.72 15.89
CA GLN A 18 -8.34 12.30 16.03
C GLN A 18 -6.85 12.12 15.79
N GLN A 19 -6.12 12.15 16.90
CA GLN A 19 -4.84 11.45 17.02
C GLN A 19 -5.15 9.96 16.95
N GLY A 20 -5.32 9.46 15.73
CA GLY A 20 -5.06 8.07 15.42
C GLY A 20 -3.56 7.96 15.18
N GLY A 21 -2.79 7.75 16.26
CA GLY A 21 -1.41 7.32 16.16
C GLY A 21 -1.37 5.95 15.50
N SER A 22 -1.44 5.94 14.15
CA SER A 22 -1.05 4.78 13.37
C SER A 22 0.39 4.54 13.73
N MET A 23 0.67 3.46 14.47
CA MET A 23 2.01 2.93 14.69
C MET A 23 2.70 2.98 13.34
N LYS A 24 3.61 3.95 13.16
CA LYS A 24 4.45 4.01 11.99
C LYS A 24 5.23 2.72 12.09
N GLN A 25 4.92 1.73 11.25
CA GLN A 25 5.86 0.65 11.05
C GLN A 25 7.16 1.35 10.68
N GLU A 26 8.12 1.32 11.60
CA GLU A 26 9.47 1.82 11.39
C GLU A 26 9.96 1.08 10.15
N ARG A 27 9.92 1.77 9.01
CA ARG A 27 10.19 1.16 7.73
C ARG A 27 11.68 0.88 7.74
N ARG A 28 12.05 -0.37 8.07
CA ARG A 28 13.45 -0.80 8.06
C ARG A 28 13.97 -0.65 6.63
N VAL A 29 14.80 0.36 6.39
CA VAL A 29 15.55 0.50 5.17
C VAL A 29 16.82 -0.35 5.33
N PRO A 30 17.04 -1.34 4.45
CA PRO A 30 18.27 -2.11 4.52
C PRO A 30 19.48 -1.22 4.20
N SER A 31 20.60 -1.51 4.85
CA SER A 31 21.88 -0.88 4.53
C SER A 31 22.32 -1.24 3.11
N LEU A 32 23.14 -0.39 2.47
CA LEU A 32 23.72 -0.69 1.14
C LEU A 32 24.47 -2.03 1.11
N THR A 33 25.02 -2.46 2.25
CA THR A 33 25.73 -3.73 2.42
C THR A 33 24.80 -4.94 2.50
N GLU A 34 23.51 -4.75 2.84
CA GLU A 34 22.49 -5.81 2.90
C GLU A 34 21.82 -6.04 1.53
N LEU A 35 22.06 -5.15 0.56
CA LEU A 35 21.52 -5.27 -0.80
C LEU A 35 22.33 -6.26 -1.64
N THR A 36 21.62 -7.10 -2.39
CA THR A 36 22.23 -7.94 -3.42
C THR A 36 22.86 -7.07 -4.51
N GLU A 37 23.80 -7.64 -5.26
CA GLU A 37 24.44 -6.93 -6.37
C GLU A 37 23.44 -6.52 -7.46
N GLU A 38 22.43 -7.36 -7.73
CA GLU A 38 21.32 -7.03 -8.62
C GLU A 38 20.51 -5.83 -8.11
N GLN A 39 20.23 -5.77 -6.81
CA GLN A 39 19.51 -4.66 -6.19
C GLN A 39 20.30 -3.36 -6.24
N ARG A 40 21.61 -3.42 -6.01
CA ARG A 40 22.51 -2.27 -6.14
C ARG A 40 22.57 -1.79 -7.58
N THR A 41 22.73 -2.69 -8.54
CA THR A 41 22.75 -2.36 -9.98
C THR A 41 21.47 -1.67 -10.42
N GLU A 42 20.31 -2.19 -10.02
CA GLU A 42 19.02 -1.57 -10.32
C GLU A 42 18.85 -0.21 -9.62
N ALA A 43 19.30 -0.07 -8.37
CA ALA A 43 19.28 1.20 -7.66
C ALA A 43 20.14 2.24 -8.38
N TYR A 44 21.34 1.88 -8.83
CA TYR A 44 22.21 2.74 -9.62
C TYR A 44 21.56 3.16 -10.94
N ARG A 45 20.93 2.23 -11.67
CA ARG A 45 20.20 2.57 -12.92
C ARG A 45 19.11 3.62 -12.69
N ARG A 46 18.39 3.55 -11.58
CA ARG A 46 17.38 4.56 -11.23
C ARG A 46 17.99 5.86 -10.74
N TYR A 47 19.13 5.78 -10.04
CA TYR A 47 19.86 6.96 -9.60
C TYR A 47 20.35 7.79 -10.79
N GLU A 48 20.81 7.15 -11.87
CA GLU A 48 21.18 7.85 -13.11
C GLU A 48 20.05 8.73 -13.68
N VAL A 49 18.79 8.35 -13.47
CA VAL A 49 17.62 9.15 -13.87
C VAL A 49 17.29 10.21 -12.83
N VAL A 50 17.34 9.85 -11.54
CA VAL A 50 16.94 10.74 -10.44
C VAL A 50 17.96 11.86 -10.22
N LYS A 51 19.27 11.62 -10.45
CA LYS A 51 20.35 12.59 -10.21
C LYS A 51 20.11 13.92 -10.91
N GLU A 52 19.59 13.92 -12.15
CA GLU A 52 19.27 15.16 -12.88
C GLU A 52 18.21 16.00 -12.17
N CYS A 53 17.24 15.36 -11.51
CA CYS A 53 16.23 16.06 -10.72
C CYS A 53 16.75 16.57 -9.38
N VAL A 54 17.68 15.86 -8.74
CA VAL A 54 18.10 16.15 -7.35
C VAL A 54 19.40 16.95 -7.24
N GLU A 55 20.33 16.77 -8.18
CA GLU A 55 21.62 17.45 -8.23
C GLU A 55 21.60 18.62 -9.21
N GLU A 56 21.03 18.41 -10.41
CA GLU A 56 21.03 19.41 -11.49
C GLU A 56 19.77 20.29 -11.49
N GLY A 57 18.75 19.92 -10.71
CA GLY A 57 17.53 20.70 -10.54
C GLY A 57 16.59 20.68 -11.74
N VAL A 58 16.78 19.73 -12.67
CA VAL A 58 15.93 19.58 -13.86
C VAL A 58 14.50 19.24 -13.43
N PRO A 59 13.47 19.86 -14.03
CA PRO A 59 12.08 19.54 -13.72
C PRO A 59 11.78 18.05 -13.96
N GLN A 60 11.15 17.40 -12.98
CA GLN A 60 10.80 15.97 -13.05
C GLN A 60 9.93 15.63 -14.28
N THR A 61 9.13 16.57 -14.78
CA THR A 61 8.35 16.40 -16.01
C THR A 61 9.21 16.22 -17.26
N GLU A 62 10.36 16.90 -17.31
CA GLU A 62 11.29 16.84 -18.44
C GLU A 62 12.08 15.55 -18.42
N VAL A 63 12.67 15.21 -17.27
CA VAL A 63 13.39 13.95 -17.06
C VAL A 63 12.47 12.74 -17.29
N ALA A 64 11.22 12.78 -16.82
CA ALA A 64 10.25 11.72 -17.06
C ALA A 64 10.01 11.47 -18.56
N ARG A 65 9.91 12.55 -19.34
CA ARG A 65 9.72 12.49 -20.80
C ARG A 65 10.97 11.97 -21.49
N GLU A 66 12.15 12.46 -21.11
CA GLU A 66 13.43 12.07 -21.70
C GLU A 66 13.72 10.59 -21.52
N TYR A 67 13.56 10.08 -20.30
CA TYR A 67 13.82 8.69 -19.97
C TYR A 67 12.64 7.75 -20.24
N GLY A 68 11.51 8.26 -20.73
CA GLY A 68 10.31 7.45 -21.00
C GLY A 68 9.70 6.81 -19.75
N VAL A 69 9.89 7.42 -18.58
CA VAL A 69 9.39 6.94 -17.29
C VAL A 69 8.12 7.71 -16.92
N PRO A 70 7.04 7.07 -16.45
CA PRO A 70 5.86 7.79 -15.98
C PRO A 70 6.21 8.79 -14.87
N LEU A 71 5.69 10.01 -14.96
CA LEU A 71 5.97 11.08 -13.99
C LEU A 71 5.74 10.66 -12.53
N SER A 72 4.66 9.92 -12.27
CA SER A 72 4.35 9.40 -10.93
C SER A 72 5.41 8.43 -10.39
N THR A 73 6.04 7.65 -11.28
CA THR A 73 7.15 6.76 -10.92
C THR A 73 8.40 7.56 -10.57
N LEU A 74 8.73 8.57 -11.39
CA LEU A 74 9.89 9.41 -11.13
C LEU A 74 9.74 10.22 -9.83
N GLN A 75 8.56 10.83 -9.62
CA GLN A 75 8.21 11.51 -8.36
C GLN A 75 8.40 10.59 -7.15
N ARG A 76 7.93 9.35 -7.24
CA ARG A 76 8.10 8.34 -6.20
C ARG A 76 9.58 8.02 -5.95
N TRP A 77 10.39 7.87 -7.00
CA TRP A 77 11.82 7.60 -6.87
C TRP A 77 12.57 8.78 -6.24
N VAL A 78 12.31 10.01 -6.68
CA VAL A 78 12.89 11.23 -6.09
C VAL A 78 12.57 11.32 -4.60
N HIS A 79 11.31 11.05 -4.22
CA HIS A 79 10.91 11.04 -2.81
C HIS A 79 11.65 9.95 -2.01
N GLN A 80 11.73 8.71 -2.52
CA GLN A 80 12.45 7.63 -1.86
C GLN A 80 13.95 7.91 -1.72
N TYR A 81 14.57 8.53 -2.72
CA TYR A 81 15.97 8.91 -2.67
C TYR A 81 16.24 9.98 -1.61
N ARG A 82 15.34 10.95 -1.45
CA ARG A 82 15.47 12.00 -0.42
C ARG A 82 15.34 11.45 1.00
N GLU A 83 14.50 10.44 1.22
CA GLU A 83 14.28 9.84 2.54
C GLU A 83 15.34 8.78 2.88
N ASP A 84 15.70 7.92 1.92
CA ASP A 84 16.42 6.67 2.17
C ASP A 84 17.74 6.55 1.36
N GLY A 85 18.11 7.60 0.61
CA GLY A 85 19.26 7.59 -0.29
C GLY A 85 19.16 6.53 -1.39
N LEU A 86 20.31 6.00 -1.81
CA LEU A 86 20.39 4.97 -2.85
C LEU A 86 19.66 3.68 -2.47
N CYS A 87 19.56 3.35 -1.17
CA CYS A 87 18.78 2.21 -0.69
C CYS A 87 17.29 2.34 -0.99
N GLY A 88 16.76 3.55 -1.03
CA GLY A 88 15.37 3.84 -1.39
C GLY A 88 15.05 3.48 -2.84
N LEU A 89 16.04 3.54 -3.72
CA LEU A 89 15.88 3.24 -5.14
C LEU A 89 15.97 1.74 -5.45
N ALA A 90 16.53 0.93 -4.54
CA ALA A 90 16.53 -0.51 -4.69
C ALA A 90 15.09 -1.05 -4.68
N ARG A 91 14.77 -1.94 -5.63
CA ARG A 91 13.45 -2.60 -5.64
C ARG A 91 13.34 -3.50 -4.40
N GLN A 92 12.63 -3.02 -3.38
CA GLN A 92 12.27 -3.87 -2.26
C GLN A 92 11.24 -4.92 -2.73
N PRO A 93 11.42 -6.21 -2.39
CA PRO A 93 10.35 -7.18 -2.58
C PRO A 93 9.10 -6.71 -1.82
N ARG A 94 7.92 -6.98 -2.38
CA ARG A 94 6.67 -6.67 -1.66
C ARG A 94 6.71 -7.40 -0.31
N ALA A 95 6.26 -6.72 0.76
CA ALA A 95 6.29 -7.26 2.12
C ALA A 95 5.54 -8.60 2.27
N ASP A 96 4.57 -8.88 1.39
CA ASP A 96 3.81 -10.13 1.33
C ASP A 96 4.41 -11.19 0.40
N ARG A 97 5.55 -10.92 -0.25
CA ARG A 97 6.18 -11.87 -1.17
C ARG A 97 6.70 -13.09 -0.40
N GLY A 98 6.01 -14.21 -0.55
CA GLY A 98 6.34 -15.48 0.13
C GLY A 98 5.58 -15.68 1.45
N THR A 99 5.00 -14.63 2.01
CA THR A 99 4.05 -14.74 3.12
C THR A 99 2.67 -14.98 2.51
N ARG A 100 2.34 -16.25 2.22
CA ARG A 100 0.93 -16.66 2.08
C ARG A 100 0.23 -16.07 3.30
N ARG A 101 -0.75 -15.18 3.12
CA ARG A 101 -1.57 -14.68 4.25
C ARG A 101 -1.95 -15.95 5.02
N ASN A 102 -1.47 -16.12 6.26
CA ASN A 102 -1.53 -17.39 6.96
C ASN A 102 -3.00 -17.80 7.07
N LEU A 103 -3.45 -18.65 6.13
CA LEU A 103 -4.76 -19.26 6.16
C LEU A 103 -4.64 -20.36 7.19
N SER A 104 -5.41 -20.27 8.27
CA SER A 104 -5.52 -21.36 9.23
C SER A 104 -5.85 -22.66 8.49
N GLU A 105 -5.24 -23.78 8.92
CA GLU A 105 -5.47 -25.10 8.33
C GLU A 105 -6.96 -25.46 8.21
N GLU A 106 -7.77 -24.99 9.17
CA GLU A 106 -9.24 -25.14 9.16
C GLU A 106 -9.88 -24.52 7.91
N VAL A 107 -9.51 -23.29 7.56
CA VAL A 107 -10.02 -22.58 6.38
C VAL A 107 -9.58 -23.28 5.08
N VAL A 108 -8.35 -23.81 5.04
CA VAL A 108 -7.86 -24.58 3.89
C VAL A 108 -8.70 -25.84 3.69
N LYS A 109 -8.95 -26.62 4.75
CA LYS A 109 -9.79 -27.83 4.70
C LYS A 109 -11.22 -27.52 4.25
N VAL A 110 -11.79 -26.38 4.66
CA VAL A 110 -13.12 -25.95 4.20
C VAL A 110 -13.10 -25.64 2.70
N ILE A 111 -12.11 -24.90 2.21
CA ILE A 111 -11.97 -24.57 0.78
C ILE A 111 -11.83 -25.85 -0.04
N GLU A 112 -10.97 -26.78 0.39
CA GLU A 112 -10.75 -28.07 -0.27
C GLU A 112 -12.05 -28.90 -0.30
N GLY A 113 -12.75 -29.00 0.83
CA GLY A 113 -14.03 -29.71 0.91
C GLY A 113 -15.11 -29.13 0.02
N LEU A 114 -15.13 -27.80 -0.18
CA LEU A 114 -16.08 -27.15 -1.09
C LEU A 114 -15.68 -27.31 -2.57
N ALA A 115 -14.38 -27.26 -2.87
CA ALA A 115 -13.84 -27.39 -4.22
C ALA A 115 -13.92 -28.81 -4.78
N LEU A 116 -13.78 -29.83 -3.93
CA LEU A 116 -13.79 -31.24 -4.33
C LEU A 116 -15.19 -31.84 -4.53
N ARG A 117 -16.24 -31.19 -4.00
CA ARG A 117 -17.63 -31.67 -4.13
C ARG A 117 -18.20 -31.44 -5.53
N LYS A 118 -19.00 -32.39 -6.02
CA LYS A 118 -19.77 -32.28 -7.26
C LYS A 118 -21.23 -31.85 -7.00
N PRO A 119 -21.87 -31.11 -7.93
CA PRO A 119 -21.27 -30.45 -9.09
C PRO A 119 -20.29 -29.35 -8.67
N ARG A 120 -19.35 -28.98 -9.57
CA ARG A 120 -18.31 -27.98 -9.28
C ARG A 120 -18.96 -26.66 -8.87
N ARG A 121 -18.66 -26.20 -7.66
CA ARG A 121 -19.04 -24.85 -7.22
C ARG A 121 -18.12 -23.83 -7.89
N SER A 122 -18.69 -22.69 -8.27
CA SER A 122 -17.89 -21.59 -8.81
C SER A 122 -17.00 -21.00 -7.72
N MET A 123 -15.84 -20.45 -8.13
CA MET A 123 -14.91 -19.77 -7.21
C MET A 123 -15.61 -18.69 -6.39
N ALA A 124 -16.52 -17.93 -7.00
CA ALA A 124 -17.31 -16.91 -6.32
C ALA A 124 -18.21 -17.48 -5.22
N THR A 125 -18.77 -18.68 -5.43
CA THR A 125 -19.62 -19.36 -4.43
C THR A 125 -18.79 -19.88 -3.27
N ILE A 126 -17.65 -20.51 -3.56
CA ILE A 126 -16.71 -20.98 -2.55
C ILE A 126 -16.23 -19.79 -1.71
N HIS A 127 -15.85 -18.67 -2.35
CA HIS A 127 -15.44 -17.44 -1.68
C HIS A 127 -16.52 -16.92 -0.72
N ARG A 128 -17.76 -16.73 -1.19
CA ARG A 128 -18.86 -16.26 -0.33
C ARG A 128 -19.10 -17.16 0.89
N GLN A 129 -19.08 -18.48 0.70
CA GLN A 129 -19.29 -19.44 1.80
C GLN A 129 -18.14 -19.40 2.81
N VAL A 130 -16.89 -19.36 2.33
CA VAL A 130 -15.71 -19.29 3.20
C VAL A 130 -15.65 -17.96 3.94
N SER A 131 -16.02 -16.84 3.30
CA SER A 131 -16.17 -15.54 3.96
C SER A 131 -17.25 -15.56 5.03
N ALA A 132 -18.42 -16.16 4.76
CA ALA A 132 -19.48 -16.30 5.75
C ALA A 132 -19.05 -17.13 6.97
N ILE A 133 -18.38 -18.27 6.75
CA ILE A 133 -17.87 -19.13 7.83
C ILE A 133 -16.81 -18.39 8.65
N ALA A 134 -15.88 -17.68 8.01
CA ALA A 134 -14.84 -16.93 8.70
C ALA A 134 -15.40 -15.77 9.55
N LEU A 135 -16.46 -15.09 9.08
CA LEU A 135 -17.15 -14.06 9.87
C LEU A 135 -17.82 -14.63 11.12
N THR A 136 -18.33 -15.87 11.06
CA THR A 136 -18.94 -16.54 12.22
C THR A 136 -17.92 -17.07 13.23
N GLN A 137 -16.67 -17.30 12.82
CA GLN A 137 -15.60 -17.82 13.68
C GLN A 137 -14.66 -16.72 14.23
N ASP A 138 -14.96 -15.46 13.97
CA ASP A 138 -13.94 -14.41 13.99
C ASP A 138 -13.53 -13.94 15.40
N GLY A 139 -12.45 -14.56 15.89
CA GLY A 139 -11.49 -13.93 16.79
C GLY A 139 -10.02 -14.07 16.33
N LYS A 140 -9.73 -14.73 15.19
CA LYS A 140 -8.35 -15.17 14.89
C LYS A 140 -7.82 -14.94 13.47
N ASN A 141 -8.57 -14.38 12.50
CA ASN A 141 -8.02 -14.18 11.14
C ASN A 141 -8.13 -12.73 10.60
N PRO A 142 -7.08 -11.91 10.76
CA PRO A 142 -7.10 -10.51 10.31
C PRO A 142 -7.05 -10.33 8.78
N ALA A 143 -6.83 -11.38 7.99
CA ALA A 143 -6.67 -11.27 6.53
C ALA A 143 -7.98 -11.09 5.75
N MET A 144 -9.12 -11.46 6.33
CA MET A 144 -10.43 -11.51 5.66
C MET A 144 -11.29 -10.26 5.89
N ARG A 145 -11.03 -9.48 6.96
CA ARG A 145 -11.82 -8.28 7.30
C ARG A 145 -11.73 -7.17 6.25
N ARG A 146 -10.59 -7.02 5.57
CA ARG A 146 -10.34 -5.88 4.64
C ARG A 146 -10.95 -6.06 3.24
N CYS A 147 -11.36 -7.27 2.86
CA CYS A 147 -11.88 -7.53 1.50
C CYS A 147 -13.39 -7.32 1.34
N ILE A 148 -14.10 -6.98 2.42
CA ILE A 148 -15.57 -6.83 2.42
C ILE A 148 -15.99 -5.34 2.50
N GLU A 149 -15.06 -4.43 2.80
CA GLU A 149 -15.29 -2.97 2.87
C GLU A 149 -14.93 -2.22 1.57
N SER A 150 -14.78 -2.92 0.44
CA SER A 150 -14.52 -2.33 -0.89
C SER A 150 -15.43 -2.95 -1.95
#